data_AF-A0AA41RXD3-F1
#
_entry.id   AF-A0AA41RXD3-F1
#
_cell.length_a   1.000
_cell.length_b   1.000
_cell.length_c   1.000
_cell.angle_alpha   90.00
_cell.angle_beta   90.00
_cell.angle_gamma   90.00
#
_symmetry.space_group_name_H-M   'P 1'
#
loop_
_entity.id
_entity.type
_entity.pdbx_description
1 polymer ?
#
loop_
_entity_poly.entity_id
_entity_poly.type
_entity_poly.pdbx_seq_one_letter_code
_entity_poly.pdbx_strand_id
1 'polypeptide(L)'
;GPEIRTGFLKDAKPVQLEQGQEITISTDYTLKGDKDTICMSYKKLAEDVKPGSVILCSDGTISLTVLSCDTKQGLVRCRCENTALLGERKNVNLPGVVVDLPTLTEKDKEDIMLWGVPNKIDMIALSFVRKGSDLVEVRKLLGKHAKSILLMSK
;
A
#
# COMPACT_ATOMS: atom_id res chain seq x y z
N GLY A 1 9.63 3.65 -1.03
CA GLY A 1 8.66 3.38 -2.10
C GLY A 1 7.25 3.51 -1.55
N PRO A 2 6.29 3.98 -2.34
CA PRO A 2 4.90 4.13 -1.93
C PRO A 2 4.23 2.76 -1.83
N GLU A 3 3.58 2.49 -0.69
CA GLU A 3 3.01 1.18 -0.39
C GLU A 3 1.71 1.31 0.40
N ILE A 4 0.83 0.31 0.28
CA ILE A 4 -0.37 0.19 1.09
C ILE A 4 -0.08 -0.78 2.23
N ARG A 5 -0.43 -0.39 3.45
CA ARG A 5 -0.28 -1.22 4.65
C ARG A 5 -1.55 -1.27 5.47
N THR A 6 -1.75 -2.37 6.19
CA THR A 6 -2.68 -2.40 7.32
C THR A 6 -2.18 -1.50 8.45
N GLY A 7 -3.06 -1.01 9.32
CA GLY A 7 -2.66 -0.16 10.44
C GLY A 7 -2.23 -0.93 11.68
N PHE A 8 -2.32 -0.23 12.81
CA PHE A 8 -2.05 -0.78 14.13
C PHE A 8 -3.25 -1.55 14.65
N LEU A 9 -3.00 -2.50 15.56
CA LEU A 9 -4.02 -3.33 16.16
C LEU A 9 -4.19 -2.99 17.65
N LYS A 10 -5.37 -3.27 18.21
CA LYS A 10 -5.62 -3.13 19.64
C LYS A 10 -4.62 -3.98 20.41
N ASP A 11 -4.06 -3.39 21.45
CA ASP A 11 -3.03 -3.98 22.31
C ASP A 11 -1.76 -4.49 21.58
N ALA A 12 -1.53 -4.06 20.34
CA ALA A 12 -0.47 -4.55 19.46
C ALA A 12 -0.47 -6.08 19.29
N LYS A 13 -1.64 -6.72 19.45
CA LYS A 13 -1.81 -8.17 19.30
C LYS A 13 -2.30 -8.53 17.91
N PRO A 14 -1.80 -9.62 17.30
CA PRO A 14 -2.36 -10.15 16.08
C PRO A 14 -3.85 -10.48 16.23
N VAL A 15 -4.62 -10.21 15.18
CA VAL A 15 -6.05 -10.49 15.11
C VAL A 15 -6.25 -11.78 14.34
N GLN A 16 -7.01 -12.71 14.92
CA GLN A 16 -7.47 -13.90 14.22
C GLN A 16 -8.62 -13.51 13.29
N LEU A 17 -8.45 -13.76 12.00
CA LEU A 17 -9.51 -13.67 10.99
C LEU A 17 -9.99 -15.08 10.66
N GLU A 18 -11.30 -15.27 10.61
CA GLU A 18 -11.92 -16.55 10.29
C GLU A 18 -12.53 -16.54 8.89
N GLN A 19 -12.44 -17.67 8.19
CA GLN A 19 -13.09 -17.82 6.89
C GLN A 19 -14.59 -17.57 6.98
N GLY A 20 -15.13 -16.78 6.05
CA GLY A 20 -16.54 -16.40 5.99
C GLY A 20 -16.91 -15.22 6.89
N GLN A 21 -16.04 -14.80 7.81
CA GLN A 21 -16.26 -13.64 8.65
C GLN A 21 -16.35 -12.36 7.82
N GLU A 22 -17.29 -11.47 8.16
CA GLU A 22 -17.31 -10.11 7.62
C GLU A 22 -16.48 -9.16 8.49
N ILE A 23 -15.71 -8.30 7.82
CA ILE A 23 -14.84 -7.30 8.45
C ILE A 23 -15.00 -5.96 7.74
N THR A 24 -14.85 -4.87 8.49
CA THR A 24 -14.82 -3.51 7.94
C THR A 24 -13.38 -3.04 7.82
N ILE A 25 -13.04 -2.49 6.65
CA ILE A 25 -11.78 -1.78 6.43
C ILE A 25 -12.07 -0.29 6.45
N SER A 26 -11.42 0.44 7.36
CA SER A 26 -11.46 1.90 7.42
C SER A 26 -10.21 2.52 6.78
N THR A 27 -10.39 3.65 6.09
CA THR A 27 -9.26 4.47 5.62
C THR A 27 -8.74 5.46 6.68
N ASP A 28 -9.37 5.53 7.85
CA ASP A 28 -8.85 6.27 9.00
C ASP A 28 -7.72 5.47 9.66
N TYR A 29 -6.49 5.85 9.31
CA TYR A 29 -5.26 5.21 9.77
C TYR A 29 -4.88 5.53 11.23
N THR A 30 -5.66 6.36 11.92
CA THR A 30 -5.46 6.64 13.35
C THR A 30 -6.12 5.59 14.25
N LEU A 31 -7.08 4.82 13.70
CA LEU A 31 -7.79 3.78 14.43
C LEU A 31 -6.89 2.57 14.70
N LYS A 32 -7.08 1.96 15.86
CA LYS A 32 -6.49 0.66 16.21
C LYS A 32 -7.49 -0.44 15.88
N GLY A 33 -7.12 -1.30 14.95
CA GLY A 33 -7.98 -2.37 14.44
C GLY A 33 -8.15 -3.53 15.40
N ASP A 34 -9.20 -4.31 15.19
CA ASP A 34 -9.54 -5.54 15.88
C ASP A 34 -10.15 -6.55 14.91
N LYS A 35 -10.85 -7.56 15.43
CA LYS A 35 -11.49 -8.60 14.62
C LYS A 35 -12.60 -8.07 13.71
N ASP A 36 -13.26 -6.97 14.08
CA ASP A 36 -14.45 -6.47 13.39
C ASP A 36 -14.10 -5.31 12.45
N THR A 37 -13.08 -4.51 12.78
CA THR A 37 -12.61 -3.40 11.96
C THR A 37 -11.09 -3.32 11.93
N ILE A 38 -10.51 -3.25 10.73
CA ILE A 38 -9.09 -2.93 10.51
C ILE A 38 -8.97 -1.64 9.71
N CYS A 39 -7.79 -1.03 9.70
CA CYS A 39 -7.52 0.15 8.89
C CYS A 39 -6.43 -0.11 7.85
N MET A 40 -6.48 0.65 6.74
CA MET A 40 -5.47 0.61 5.67
C MET A 40 -5.00 2.02 5.34
N SER A 41 -3.73 2.15 4.96
CA SER A 41 -3.11 3.45 4.70
C SER A 41 -3.60 4.15 3.42
N TYR A 42 -4.31 3.44 2.54
CA TYR A 42 -4.75 3.95 1.26
C TYR A 42 -6.08 4.70 1.36
N LYS A 43 -6.02 6.03 1.39
CA LYS A 43 -7.21 6.90 1.58
C LYS A 43 -8.29 6.76 0.51
N LYS A 44 -7.89 6.44 -0.73
CA LYS A 44 -8.83 6.26 -1.86
C LYS A 44 -9.36 4.83 -1.97
N LEU A 45 -9.11 3.97 -0.99
CA LEU A 45 -9.49 2.55 -1.06
C LEU A 45 -10.98 2.38 -1.41
N ALA A 46 -11.87 3.08 -0.72
CA ALA A 46 -13.32 2.97 -0.94
C ALA A 46 -13.77 3.51 -2.32
N GLU A 47 -12.97 4.36 -2.97
CA GLU A 47 -13.25 4.92 -4.30
C GLU A 47 -12.78 3.97 -5.41
N ASP A 48 -11.63 3.32 -5.21
CA ASP A 48 -10.95 2.56 -6.26
C ASP A 48 -11.31 1.06 -6.29
N VAL A 49 -11.78 0.52 -5.16
CA VAL A 49 -12.31 -0.86 -5.10
C VAL A 49 -13.81 -0.87 -5.34
N LYS A 50 -14.33 -2.02 -5.77
CA LYS A 50 -15.77 -2.23 -6.00
C LYS A 50 -16.20 -3.58 -5.44
N PRO A 51 -17.51 -3.82 -5.22
CA PRO A 51 -17.99 -5.16 -4.89
C PRO A 51 -17.43 -6.23 -5.84
N GLY A 52 -16.89 -7.31 -5.27
CA GLY A 52 -16.19 -8.37 -5.99
C GLY A 52 -14.68 -8.13 -6.20
N SER A 53 -14.15 -6.94 -5.90
CA SER A 53 -12.69 -6.72 -5.85
C SER A 53 -12.05 -7.61 -4.78
N VAL A 54 -10.81 -8.04 -5.05
CA VAL A 54 -10.00 -8.81 -4.10
C VAL A 54 -8.99 -7.88 -3.45
N ILE A 55 -8.85 -7.98 -2.12
CA ILE A 55 -7.82 -7.31 -1.34
C ILE A 55 -6.95 -8.38 -0.70
N LEU A 56 -5.65 -8.32 -0.97
CA LEU A 56 -4.67 -9.27 -0.46
C LEU A 56 -3.83 -8.62 0.64
N CYS A 57 -3.76 -9.24 1.81
CA CYS A 57 -2.96 -8.76 2.93
C CYS A 57 -1.86 -9.75 3.29
N SER A 58 -0.76 -9.24 3.86
CA SER A 58 0.39 -10.06 4.29
C SER A 58 0.94 -10.92 3.15
N ASP A 59 1.30 -10.25 2.05
CA ASP A 59 1.88 -10.86 0.85
C ASP A 59 0.99 -11.97 0.23
N GLY A 60 -0.33 -11.82 0.35
CA GLY A 60 -1.31 -12.76 -0.21
C GLY A 60 -1.72 -13.89 0.73
N THR A 61 -1.19 -13.93 1.96
CA THR A 61 -1.59 -14.93 2.97
C THR A 61 -3.06 -14.78 3.38
N ILE A 62 -3.57 -13.55 3.39
CA ILE A 62 -4.96 -13.22 3.72
C ILE A 62 -5.63 -12.68 2.46
N SER A 63 -6.77 -13.25 2.09
CA SER A 63 -7.61 -12.78 0.98
C SER A 63 -8.95 -12.30 1.49
N LEU A 64 -9.33 -11.10 1.07
CA LEU A 64 -10.61 -10.47 1.40
C LEU A 64 -11.36 -10.15 0.10
N THR A 65 -12.65 -10.49 0.05
CA THR A 65 -13.53 -10.09 -1.05
C THR A 65 -14.36 -8.89 -0.63
N VAL A 66 -14.31 -7.82 -1.41
CA VAL A 66 -15.12 -6.62 -1.16
C VAL A 66 -16.60 -6.93 -1.37
N LEU A 67 -17.42 -6.61 -0.37
CA LEU A 67 -18.88 -6.75 -0.40
C LEU A 67 -19.55 -5.42 -0.74
N SER A 68 -19.10 -4.32 -0.13
CA SER A 68 -19.68 -2.98 -0.33
C SER A 68 -18.70 -1.87 0.05
N CYS A 69 -18.84 -0.70 -0.57
CA CYS A 69 -18.01 0.47 -0.33
C CYS A 69 -18.88 1.67 0.08
N ASP A 70 -18.50 2.35 1.16
CA ASP A 70 -19.02 3.66 1.56
C ASP A 70 -17.91 4.70 1.35
N THR A 71 -17.96 5.40 0.23
CA THR A 71 -16.99 6.43 -0.14
C THR A 71 -17.08 7.68 0.75
N LYS A 72 -18.25 7.97 1.31
CA LYS A 72 -18.44 9.15 2.17
C LYS A 72 -17.76 8.96 3.52
N GLN A 73 -17.80 7.75 4.05
CA GLN A 73 -17.18 7.40 5.33
C GLN A 73 -15.78 6.80 5.18
N GLY A 74 -15.35 6.45 3.96
CA GLY A 74 -14.09 5.77 3.72
C GLY A 74 -14.07 4.35 4.30
N LEU A 75 -15.21 3.64 4.21
CA LEU A 75 -15.37 2.30 4.76
C LEU A 75 -15.58 1.28 3.63
N VAL A 76 -14.97 0.11 3.77
CA VAL A 76 -15.14 -1.02 2.83
C VAL A 76 -15.47 -2.26 3.63
N ARG A 77 -16.66 -2.83 3.42
CA ARG A 77 -17.00 -4.13 4.02
C ARG A 77 -16.47 -5.24 3.14
N CYS A 78 -15.84 -6.22 3.77
CA CYS A 78 -15.24 -7.36 3.11
C CYS A 78 -15.63 -8.66 3.81
N ARG A 79 -15.53 -9.76 3.07
CA ARG A 79 -15.59 -11.13 3.60
C ARG A 79 -14.19 -11.74 3.58
N CYS A 80 -13.78 -12.35 4.68
CA CYS A 80 -12.56 -13.14 4.76
C CYS A 80 -12.72 -14.44 3.98
N GLU A 81 -11.86 -14.71 3.01
CA GLU A 81 -11.92 -15.94 2.19
C GLU A 81 -11.14 -17.10 2.81
N ASN A 82 -10.28 -16.83 3.80
CA ASN A 82 -9.49 -17.83 4.50
C ASN A 82 -9.22 -17.43 5.96
N THR A 83 -8.99 -18.44 6.81
CA THR A 83 -8.61 -18.25 8.21
C THR A 83 -7.10 -17.97 8.32
N ALA A 84 -6.72 -16.87 8.98
CA ALA A 84 -5.32 -16.47 9.16
C ALA A 84 -5.14 -15.42 10.26
N LEU A 85 -3.90 -15.27 10.75
CA LEU A 85 -3.53 -14.23 11.71
C LEU A 85 -3.06 -12.97 10.98
N LEU A 86 -3.74 -11.85 11.23
CA LEU A 86 -3.33 -10.53 10.77
C LEU A 86 -2.45 -9.85 11.84
N GLY A 87 -1.22 -9.52 11.46
CA GLY A 87 -0.35 -8.65 12.28
C GLY A 87 -0.48 -7.17 11.90
N GLU A 88 0.30 -6.32 12.57
CA GLU A 88 0.34 -4.89 12.28
C GLU A 88 1.14 -4.58 11.00
N ARG A 89 0.79 -3.49 10.32
CA ARG A 89 1.60 -2.88 9.24
C ARG A 89 1.96 -3.84 8.12
N LYS A 90 1.10 -4.83 7.84
CA LYS A 90 1.28 -5.80 6.77
C LYS A 90 1.05 -5.17 5.41
N ASN A 91 1.79 -5.61 4.40
CA ASN A 91 1.62 -5.16 3.03
C ASN A 91 0.23 -5.52 2.53
N VAL A 92 -0.35 -4.64 1.72
CA VAL A 92 -1.64 -4.84 1.06
C VAL A 92 -1.46 -4.68 -0.45
N ASN A 93 -2.07 -5.59 -1.21
CA ASN A 93 -2.12 -5.54 -2.67
C ASN A 93 -3.58 -5.55 -3.15
N LEU A 94 -3.85 -4.85 -4.25
CA LEU A 94 -5.19 -4.67 -4.83
C LEU A 94 -5.19 -5.13 -6.29
N PRO A 95 -5.28 -6.45 -6.58
CA PRO A 95 -5.30 -6.96 -7.94
C PRO A 95 -6.39 -6.33 -8.81
N GLY A 96 -6.00 -5.87 -10.00
CA GLY A 96 -6.93 -5.26 -10.96
C GLY A 96 -7.38 -3.83 -10.61
N VAL A 97 -6.83 -3.23 -9.56
CA VAL A 97 -7.11 -1.85 -9.17
C VAL A 97 -5.93 -0.96 -9.56
N VAL A 98 -6.22 0.14 -10.25
CA VAL A 98 -5.20 1.16 -10.54
C VAL A 98 -5.02 2.01 -9.29
N VAL A 99 -4.01 1.66 -8.50
CA VAL A 99 -3.68 2.42 -7.30
C VAL A 99 -3.05 3.75 -7.71
N ASP A 100 -3.56 4.85 -7.17
CA ASP A 100 -3.03 6.20 -7.33
C ASP A 100 -2.18 6.59 -6.11
N LEU A 101 -0.92 6.15 -6.12
CA LEU A 101 0.08 6.59 -5.15
C LEU A 101 1.16 7.38 -5.92
N PRO A 102 1.80 8.37 -5.26
CA PRO A 102 2.90 9.11 -5.88
C PRO A 102 4.02 8.14 -6.29
N THR A 103 4.88 8.51 -7.24
CA THR A 103 6.02 7.66 -7.62
C THR A 103 7.04 7.49 -6.49
N LEU A 104 7.28 8.57 -5.74
CA LEU A 104 8.25 8.65 -4.65
C LEU A 104 7.58 9.24 -3.42
N THR A 105 7.90 8.69 -2.25
CA THR A 105 7.61 9.36 -0.97
C THR A 105 8.61 10.50 -0.73
N GLU A 106 8.31 11.42 0.18
CA GLU A 106 9.27 12.48 0.55
C GLU A 106 10.58 11.88 1.08
N LYS A 107 10.49 10.81 1.88
CA LYS A 107 11.66 10.06 2.32
C LYS A 107 12.47 9.49 1.15
N ASP A 108 11.82 8.93 0.13
CA ASP A 108 12.54 8.43 -1.04
C ASP A 108 13.30 9.56 -1.76
N LYS A 109 12.71 10.76 -1.84
CA LYS A 109 13.39 11.93 -2.43
C LYS A 109 14.59 12.36 -1.59
N GLU A 110 14.45 12.38 -0.27
CA GLU A 110 15.54 12.68 0.66
C GLU A 110 16.67 11.65 0.54
N ASP A 111 16.35 10.36 0.58
CA ASP A 111 17.33 9.27 0.46
C ASP A 111 18.08 9.36 -0.88
N ILE A 112 17.39 9.67 -1.98
CA ILE A 112 18.02 9.84 -3.30
C ILE A 112 18.90 11.08 -3.34
N MET A 113 18.37 12.26 -2.95
CA MET A 113 19.03 13.54 -3.19
C MET A 113 20.06 13.92 -2.14
N LEU A 114 19.82 13.56 -0.87
CA LEU A 114 20.67 13.92 0.26
C LEU A 114 21.69 12.84 0.61
N TRP A 115 21.41 11.58 0.25
CA TRP A 115 22.33 10.47 0.53
C TRP A 115 22.87 9.81 -0.74
N GLY A 116 22.02 9.39 -1.67
CA GLY A 116 22.42 8.64 -2.86
C GLY A 116 23.31 9.44 -3.82
N VAL A 117 22.86 10.63 -4.21
CA VAL A 117 23.59 11.51 -5.15
C VAL A 117 24.96 11.93 -4.60
N PRO A 118 25.11 12.39 -3.34
CA PRO A 118 26.42 12.70 -2.77
C PRO A 118 27.38 11.51 -2.71
N ASN A 119 26.85 10.30 -2.50
CA ASN A 119 27.64 9.06 -2.46
C ASN A 119 27.93 8.48 -3.86
N LYS A 120 27.52 9.14 -4.95
CA LYS A 120 27.77 8.71 -6.32
C LYS A 120 27.32 7.27 -6.60
N ILE A 121 26.15 6.90 -6.11
CA ILE A 121 25.57 5.57 -6.37
C ILE A 121 25.42 5.33 -7.88
N ASP A 122 25.61 4.08 -8.31
CA ASP A 122 25.51 3.71 -9.73
C ASP A 122 24.07 3.44 -10.19
N MET A 123 23.21 2.99 -9.26
CA MET A 123 21.86 2.54 -9.59
C MET A 123 20.86 2.78 -8.46
N ILE A 124 19.62 3.09 -8.85
CA ILE A 124 18.46 3.15 -7.96
C ILE A 124 17.45 2.11 -8.44
N ALA A 125 17.12 1.17 -7.56
CA ALA A 125 16.00 0.26 -7.75
C ALA A 125 14.72 0.90 -7.22
N LEU A 126 13.85 1.34 -8.14
CA LEU A 126 12.61 2.03 -7.85
C LEU A 126 11.48 1.02 -7.65
N SER A 127 10.98 0.91 -6.43
CA SER A 127 9.83 0.06 -6.10
C SER A 127 8.51 0.69 -6.54
N PHE A 128 7.58 -0.14 -6.99
CA PHE A 128 6.19 0.21 -7.35
C PHE A 128 6.08 1.13 -8.57
N VAL A 129 6.98 0.97 -9.54
CA VAL A 129 6.86 1.66 -10.84
C VAL A 129 5.69 1.04 -11.62
N ARG A 130 4.71 1.86 -11.98
CA ARG A 130 3.46 1.39 -12.64
C ARG A 130 3.38 1.83 -14.10
N LYS A 131 3.98 2.97 -14.42
CA LYS A 131 3.91 3.59 -15.75
C LYS A 131 5.22 4.28 -16.11
N GLY A 132 5.47 4.46 -17.40
CA GLY A 132 6.69 5.11 -17.87
C GLY A 132 6.87 6.55 -17.36
N SER A 133 5.78 7.26 -17.06
CA SER A 133 5.87 8.60 -16.48
C SER A 133 6.53 8.62 -15.10
N ASP A 134 6.45 7.54 -14.33
CA ASP A 134 7.07 7.43 -13.01
C ASP A 134 8.59 7.53 -13.15
N LEU A 135 9.17 6.83 -14.13
CA LEU A 135 10.61 6.93 -14.45
C LEU A 135 10.98 8.34 -14.94
N VAL A 136 10.10 9.00 -15.68
CA VAL A 136 10.31 10.39 -16.13
C VAL A 136 10.35 11.35 -14.92
N GLU A 137 9.47 11.16 -13.94
CA GLU A 137 9.48 11.95 -12.69
C GLU A 137 10.78 11.78 -11.90
N VAL A 138 11.26 10.55 -11.73
CA VAL A 138 12.53 10.31 -11.03
C VAL A 138 13.72 10.89 -11.81
N ARG A 139 13.73 10.76 -13.15
CA ARG A 139 14.76 11.40 -13.97
C ARG A 139 14.75 12.93 -13.83
N LYS A 140 13.57 13.55 -13.74
CA LYS A 140 13.43 14.99 -13.49
C LYS A 140 14.00 15.37 -12.12
N LEU A 141 13.70 14.58 -11.08
CA LEU A 141 14.25 14.78 -9.73
C LEU A 141 15.78 14.73 -9.73
N LEU A 142 16.36 13.73 -10.38
CA LEU A 142 17.81 13.55 -10.48
C LEU A 142 18.51 14.62 -11.34
N GLY A 143 17.79 15.29 -12.24
CA GLY A 143 18.34 16.31 -13.12
C GLY A 143 19.57 15.83 -13.88
N LYS A 144 20.70 16.54 -13.73
CA LYS A 144 21.97 16.17 -14.40
C LYS A 144 22.53 14.80 -13.97
N HIS A 145 22.20 14.33 -12.77
CA HIS A 145 22.68 13.06 -12.23
C HIS A 145 22.03 11.85 -12.92
N ALA A 146 20.88 12.04 -13.58
CA ALA A 146 20.19 11.00 -14.35
C ALA A 146 20.99 10.49 -15.57
N LYS A 147 22.12 11.13 -15.92
CA LYS A 147 23.03 10.69 -16.98
C LYS A 147 23.95 9.55 -16.53
N SER A 148 24.28 9.50 -15.24
CA SER A 148 25.21 8.51 -14.68
C SER A 148 24.51 7.47 -13.81
N ILE A 149 23.43 7.85 -13.13
CA ILE A 149 22.69 6.94 -12.24
C ILE A 149 21.67 6.15 -13.05
N LEU A 150 21.79 4.82 -13.03
CA LEU A 150 20.85 3.91 -13.66
C LEU A 150 19.55 3.79 -12.85
N LEU A 151 18.41 3.71 -13.53
CA LEU A 151 17.12 3.44 -12.91
C LEU A 151 16.67 2.02 -13.28
N MET A 152 16.38 1.21 -12.26
CA MET A 152 15.79 -0.12 -12.40
C MET A 152 14.38 -0.07 -11.83
N SER A 153 13.36 -0.31 -12.65
CA SER A 153 11.97 -0.43 -12.19
C SER A 153 11.72 -1.78 -11.52
N LYS A 154 11.01 -1.78 -10.39
CA LYS A 154 10.55 -2.96 -9.66
C LYS A 154 9.06 -2.87 -9.32
#